data_AF-A0A4Q2RSI5-F1
#
_entry.id   AF-A0A4Q2RSI5-F1
#
_cell.length_a   1.000
_cell.length_b   1.000
_cell.length_c   1.000
_cell.angle_alpha   90.00
_cell.angle_beta   90.00
_cell.angle_gamma   90.00
#
_symmetry.space_group_name_H-M   'P 1'
#
loop_
_entity.id
_entity.type
_entity.pdbx_description
1 polymer ?
#
loop_
_entity_poly.entity_id
_entity_poly.type
_entity_poly.pdbx_seq_one_letter_code
_entity_poly.pdbx_strand_id
1 'polypeptide(L)'
;MPSRRTRKVELAIVELAVDPSDVDAETYPVRIRLTRPLTTYEAEGLAMIEPGLRCEGDAIVVQSATLDDVARAHDTWAARLERVQTRAGELEGATLVADHRRIDAQTRHGSHLLSQSADDRGMH
;
A
#
# COMPACT_ATOMS: atom_id res chain seq x y z
N MET A 1 -3.45 -26.05 -8.35
CA MET A 1 -3.45 -24.94 -9.33
C MET A 1 -2.37 -23.96 -8.92
N PRO A 2 -1.41 -23.60 -9.78
CA PRO A 2 -0.40 -22.62 -9.41
C PRO A 2 -1.08 -21.24 -9.42
N SER A 3 -1.28 -20.67 -8.24
CA SER A 3 -1.75 -19.30 -8.06
C SER A 3 -0.85 -18.37 -8.88
N ARG A 4 -1.43 -17.72 -9.90
CA ARG A 4 -0.78 -16.62 -10.61
C ARG A 4 -0.35 -15.61 -9.55
N ARG A 5 0.93 -15.62 -9.17
CA ARG A 5 1.55 -14.49 -8.49
C ARG A 5 1.47 -13.34 -9.48
N THR A 6 0.43 -12.53 -9.38
CA THR A 6 0.35 -11.22 -10.02
C THR A 6 1.64 -10.51 -9.65
N ARG A 7 2.50 -10.29 -10.64
CA ARG A 7 3.76 -9.56 -10.46
C ARG A 7 3.36 -8.16 -9.97
N LYS A 8 3.52 -7.89 -8.67
CA LYS A 8 3.21 -6.58 -8.08
C LYS A 8 4.09 -5.58 -8.83
N VAL A 9 3.47 -4.64 -9.55
CA VAL A 9 4.22 -3.60 -10.27
C VAL A 9 4.98 -2.81 -9.22
N GLU A 10 6.29 -2.70 -9.43
CA GLU A 10 7.19 -2.01 -8.52
C GLU A 10 6.81 -0.53 -8.45
N LEU A 11 6.77 0.01 -7.23
CA LEU A 11 6.46 1.41 -6.98
C LEU A 11 7.73 2.22 -7.21
N ALA A 12 7.73 3.09 -8.21
CA ALA A 12 8.87 3.94 -8.53
C ALA A 12 8.40 5.32 -8.99
N ILE A 13 9.31 6.30 -8.95
CA ILE A 13 9.08 7.64 -9.48
C ILE A 13 9.25 7.58 -11.01
N VAL A 14 8.28 8.15 -11.72
CA VAL A 14 8.27 8.24 -13.18
C VAL A 14 8.82 9.58 -13.63
N GLU A 15 8.25 10.66 -13.08
CA GLU A 15 8.62 12.03 -13.45
C GLU A 15 8.19 13.01 -12.36
N LEU A 16 8.75 14.21 -12.45
CA LEU A 16 8.32 15.37 -11.69
C LEU A 16 7.53 16.28 -12.63
N ALA A 17 6.34 16.68 -12.21
CA ALA A 17 5.43 17.51 -12.97
C ALA A 17 5.03 18.74 -12.15
N VAL A 18 4.83 19.87 -12.83
CA VAL A 18 4.35 21.13 -12.24
C VAL A 18 3.24 21.66 -13.13
N ASP A 19 2.29 22.38 -12.55
CA ASP A 19 1.33 23.13 -13.37
C ASP A 19 2.03 24.37 -13.93
N PRO A 20 2.09 24.55 -15.26
CA PRO A 20 2.67 25.75 -15.84
C PRO A 20 2.01 27.06 -15.38
N SER A 21 0.78 27.03 -14.85
CA SER A 21 0.16 28.24 -14.28
C SER A 21 0.77 28.68 -12.96
N ASP A 22 1.46 27.78 -12.25
CA ASP A 22 1.89 27.99 -10.87
C ASP A 22 3.38 28.39 -10.78
N VAL A 23 4.13 28.25 -11.87
CA VAL A 23 5.60 28.45 -11.88
C VAL A 23 6.05 29.88 -11.65
N ASP A 24 5.13 30.86 -11.76
CA ASP A 24 5.41 32.27 -11.47
C ASP A 24 5.45 32.56 -9.96
N ALA A 25 4.98 31.63 -9.12
CA ALA A 25 5.10 31.73 -7.68
C ALA A 25 6.51 31.33 -7.20
N GLU A 26 6.97 31.91 -6.09
CA GLU A 26 8.25 31.57 -5.46
C GLU A 26 8.34 30.07 -5.10
N THR A 27 7.21 29.49 -4.70
CA THR A 27 7.04 28.05 -4.49
C THR A 27 5.70 27.62 -5.07
N TYR A 28 5.62 26.40 -5.58
CA TYR A 28 4.43 25.86 -6.20
C TYR A 28 4.23 24.37 -5.89
N PRO A 29 3.02 23.83 -6.11
CA PRO A 29 2.78 22.40 -5.97
C PRO A 29 3.57 21.60 -7.02
N VAL A 30 4.48 20.75 -6.56
CA VAL A 30 5.20 19.80 -7.40
C VAL A 30 4.58 18.41 -7.25
N ARG A 31 4.22 17.80 -8.38
CA ARG A 31 3.70 16.44 -8.45
C ARG A 31 4.84 15.45 -8.74
N ILE A 32 5.04 14.49 -7.85
CA ILE A 32 5.91 13.34 -8.06
C ILE A 32 5.02 12.22 -8.60
N ARG A 33 5.10 11.93 -9.91
CA ARG A 33 4.29 10.87 -10.52
C ARG A 33 4.94 9.51 -10.30
N LEU A 34 4.11 8.51 -10.04
CA LEU A 34 4.50 7.16 -9.68
C LEU A 34 4.09 6.17 -10.78
N THR A 35 4.74 5.02 -10.81
CA THR A 35 4.43 3.92 -11.75
C THR A 35 3.03 3.32 -11.54
N ARG A 36 2.45 3.52 -10.36
CA ARG A 36 1.09 3.11 -9.99
C ARG A 36 0.59 3.92 -8.79
N PRO A 37 -0.73 3.93 -8.54
CA PRO A 37 -1.29 4.41 -7.28
C PRO A 37 -0.71 3.71 -6.06
N LEU A 38 -0.58 4.47 -4.97
CA LEU A 38 -0.24 3.93 -3.65
C LEU A 38 -1.36 3.02 -3.15
N THR A 39 -1.00 1.91 -2.50
CA THR A 39 -1.99 1.16 -1.70
C THR A 39 -2.33 1.92 -0.44
N THR A 40 -3.42 1.54 0.25
CA THR A 40 -3.80 2.15 1.52
C THR A 40 -2.67 2.10 2.56
N TYR A 41 -2.03 0.93 2.72
CA TYR A 41 -0.91 0.77 3.65
C TYR A 41 0.30 1.63 3.26
N GLU A 42 0.56 1.79 1.97
CA GLU A 42 1.65 2.64 1.50
C GLU A 42 1.35 4.12 1.75
N ALA A 43 0.14 4.57 1.46
CA ALA A 43 -0.29 5.95 1.72
C ALA A 43 -0.25 6.28 3.23
N GLU A 44 -0.75 5.37 4.08
CA GLU A 44 -0.68 5.52 5.54
C GLU A 44 0.77 5.53 6.04
N GLY A 45 1.60 4.60 5.54
CA GLY A 45 3.02 4.53 5.84
C GLY A 45 3.75 5.82 5.50
N LEU A 46 3.46 6.39 4.34
CA LEU A 46 4.05 7.64 3.88
C LEU A 46 3.56 8.83 4.71
N ALA A 47 2.28 8.90 5.05
CA ALA A 47 1.72 9.96 5.89
C ALA A 47 2.31 9.99 7.31
N MET A 48 2.77 8.85 7.83
CA MET A 48 3.52 8.80 9.10
C MET A 48 4.94 9.38 9.00
N ILE A 49 5.57 9.27 7.82
CA ILE A 49 6.94 9.77 7.58
C ILE A 49 6.89 11.26 7.23
N GLU A 50 5.92 11.67 6.42
CA GLU A 50 5.71 13.05 5.97
C GLU A 50 4.26 13.48 6.26
N PRO A 51 4.00 13.98 7.48
CA PRO A 51 2.69 14.47 7.87
C PRO A 51 2.24 15.64 6.99
N GLY A 52 0.98 15.58 6.53
CA GLY A 52 0.41 16.65 5.69
C GLY A 52 0.72 16.51 4.19
N LEU A 53 1.48 15.49 3.79
CA LEU A 53 1.69 15.14 2.39
C LEU A 53 0.36 14.69 1.76
N ARG A 54 0.07 15.20 0.56
CA ARG A 54 -1.12 14.78 -0.20
C ARG A 54 -0.76 13.74 -1.25
N CYS A 55 -1.61 12.74 -1.39
CA CYS A 55 -1.52 11.72 -2.42
C CYS A 55 -2.78 11.79 -3.30
N GLU A 56 -2.60 11.80 -4.61
CA GLU A 56 -3.66 11.93 -5.60
C GLU A 56 -3.46 10.88 -6.69
N GLY A 57 -4.22 9.77 -6.62
CA GLY A 57 -4.08 8.68 -7.59
C GLY A 57 -2.68 8.09 -7.60
N ASP A 58 -1.98 8.23 -8.74
CA ASP A 58 -0.59 7.82 -8.96
C ASP A 58 0.42 8.93 -8.69
N ALA A 59 0.06 9.99 -7.98
CA ALA A 59 0.97 11.09 -7.68
C ALA A 59 1.03 11.44 -6.19
N ILE A 60 2.20 11.92 -5.76
CA ILE A 60 2.41 12.62 -4.49
C ILE A 60 2.53 14.10 -4.77
N VAL A 61 1.86 14.94 -4.00
CA VAL A 61 1.87 16.40 -4.17
C VAL A 61 2.64 17.06 -3.03
N VAL A 62 3.77 17.68 -3.38
CA VAL A 62 4.56 18.53 -2.50
C VAL A 62 4.08 19.97 -2.68
N GLN A 63 3.28 20.48 -1.73
CA GLN A 63 2.47 21.70 -1.88
C GLN A 63 3.27 23.00 -2.04
N SER A 64 4.44 23.10 -1.42
CA SER A 64 5.23 24.32 -1.36
C SER A 64 6.70 23.96 -1.51
N ALA A 65 7.13 23.84 -2.76
CA ALA A 65 8.51 23.55 -3.14
C ALA A 65 8.84 24.19 -4.50
N THR A 66 10.10 24.12 -4.91
CA THR A 66 10.49 24.32 -6.30
C THR A 66 10.74 22.98 -6.98
N LEU A 67 10.68 22.95 -8.31
CA LEU A 67 11.01 21.74 -9.07
C LEU A 67 12.43 21.25 -8.77
N ASP A 68 13.39 22.18 -8.65
CA ASP A 68 14.79 21.86 -8.35
C ASP A 68 14.96 21.26 -6.96
N ASP A 69 14.25 21.75 -5.95
CA ASP A 69 14.33 21.20 -4.60
C ASP A 69 13.83 19.75 -4.56
N VAL A 70 12.71 19.48 -5.23
CA VAL A 70 12.16 18.13 -5.33
C VAL A 70 13.06 17.22 -6.16
N ALA A 71 13.67 17.73 -7.24
CA ALA A 71 14.64 17.00 -8.03
C ALA A 71 15.89 16.64 -7.23
N ARG A 72 16.42 17.55 -6.41
CA ARG A 72 17.55 17.25 -5.49
C ARG A 72 17.16 16.22 -4.44
N ALA A 73 15.91 16.24 -3.98
CA ALA A 73 15.39 15.28 -3.01
C ALA A 73 14.93 13.95 -3.64
N HIS A 74 15.11 13.75 -4.96
CA HIS A 74 14.59 12.58 -5.68
C HIS A 74 14.98 11.25 -5.01
N ASP A 75 16.26 11.07 -4.69
CA ASP A 75 16.73 9.81 -4.09
C ASP A 75 16.20 9.60 -2.67
N THR A 76 15.97 10.71 -1.95
CA THR A 76 15.32 10.66 -0.63
C THR A 76 13.86 10.20 -0.76
N TRP A 77 13.14 10.68 -1.78
CA TRP A 77 11.79 10.23 -2.09
C TRP A 77 11.75 8.76 -2.51
N ALA A 78 12.65 8.34 -3.40
CA ALA A 78 12.77 6.95 -3.83
C ALA A 78 13.01 6.01 -2.63
N ALA A 79 13.96 6.35 -1.76
CA ALA A 79 14.26 5.57 -0.55
C ALA A 79 13.11 5.57 0.47
N ARG A 80 12.26 6.60 0.50
CA ARG A 80 11.05 6.61 1.33
C ARG A 80 10.00 5.66 0.76
N LEU A 81 9.78 5.71 -0.55
CA LEU A 81 8.82 4.83 -1.24
C LEU A 81 9.21 3.35 -1.10
N GLU A 82 10.49 3.02 -1.24
CA GLU A 82 11.00 1.66 -1.05
C GLU A 82 10.74 1.14 0.37
N ARG A 83 11.03 1.96 1.39
CA ARG A 83 10.78 1.61 2.80
C ARG A 83 9.30 1.38 3.08
N VAL A 84 8.45 2.25 2.55
CA VAL A 84 7.00 2.16 2.69
C VAL A 84 6.46 0.92 1.96
N GLN A 85 6.94 0.64 0.75
CA GLN A 85 6.55 -0.55 -0.01
C GLN A 85 6.94 -1.85 0.72
N THR A 86 8.16 -1.89 1.27
CA THR A 86 8.64 -3.04 2.05
C THR A 86 7.74 -3.29 3.26
N ARG A 87 7.49 -2.25 4.06
CA ARG A 87 6.64 -2.35 5.26
C ARG A 87 5.19 -2.70 4.93
N ALA A 88 4.64 -2.14 3.87
CA ALA A 88 3.30 -2.49 3.40
C ALA A 88 3.23 -3.97 2.97
N GLY A 89 4.26 -4.49 2.29
CA GLY A 89 4.36 -5.90 1.95
C GLY A 89 4.38 -6.83 3.17
N GLU A 90 5.08 -6.45 4.22
CA GLU A 90 5.11 -7.19 5.49
C GLU A 90 3.75 -7.20 6.19
N LEU A 91 3.07 -6.04 6.25
CA LEU A 91 1.75 -5.90 6.87
C LEU A 91 0.66 -6.65 6.09
N GLU A 92 0.67 -6.55 4.76
CA GLU A 92 -0.23 -7.32 3.88
C GLU A 92 -0.02 -8.82 4.10
N GLY A 93 1.23 -9.29 4.13
CA GLY A 93 1.57 -10.69 4.40
C GLY A 93 1.10 -11.17 5.77
N ALA A 94 1.31 -10.37 6.82
CA ALA A 94 0.88 -10.70 8.18
C ALA A 94 -0.65 -10.81 8.29
N THR A 95 -1.37 -9.90 7.64
CA THR A 95 -2.84 -9.90 7.60
C THR A 95 -3.38 -11.13 6.88
N LEU A 96 -2.82 -11.47 5.72
CA LEU A 96 -3.20 -12.67 4.97
C LEU A 96 -2.98 -13.96 5.78
N VAL A 97 -1.88 -14.06 6.53
CA VAL A 97 -1.61 -15.21 7.40
C VAL A 97 -2.60 -15.28 8.56
N ALA A 98 -2.96 -14.14 9.16
CA ALA A 98 -3.94 -14.09 10.23
C ALA A 98 -5.34 -14.52 9.76
N ASP A 99 -5.78 -14.03 8.60
CA ASP A 99 -7.06 -14.40 8.01
C ASP A 99 -7.11 -15.88 7.63
N HIS A 100 -6.03 -16.41 7.06
CA HIS A 100 -5.95 -17.84 6.75
C HIS A 100 -6.08 -18.72 8.01
N ARG A 101 -5.37 -18.37 9.09
CA ARG A 101 -5.49 -19.08 10.37
C ARG A 101 -6.90 -19.00 10.96
N ARG A 102 -7.58 -17.87 10.79
CA ARG A 102 -8.95 -17.67 11.27
C ARG A 102 -9.94 -18.56 10.51
N ILE A 103 -9.81 -18.63 9.19
CA ILE A 103 -10.61 -19.51 8.34
C ILE A 103 -10.35 -20.98 8.72
N ASP A 104 -9.09 -21.40 8.84
CA ASP A 104 -8.75 -22.77 9.23
C ASP A 104 -9.29 -23.16 10.62
N ALA A 105 -9.34 -22.21 11.56
CA ALA A 105 -9.95 -22.43 12.86
C ALA A 105 -11.48 -22.58 12.73
N GLN A 106 -12.14 -21.71 11.97
CA GLN A 106 -13.59 -21.77 11.75
C GLN A 106 -14.01 -23.05 11.02
N THR A 107 -13.26 -23.49 10.00
CA THR A 107 -13.53 -24.74 9.28
C THR A 107 -13.36 -25.96 10.20
N ARG A 108 -12.33 -25.98 11.06
CA ARG A 108 -12.14 -27.05 12.06
C ARG A 108 -13.27 -27.09 13.09
N HIS A 109 -13.68 -25.94 13.62
CA HIS A 109 -14.80 -25.88 14.57
C HIS A 109 -16.14 -26.24 13.91
N GLY A 110 -16.40 -25.80 12.68
CA GLY A 110 -17.59 -26.20 11.93
C GLY A 110 -17.64 -27.70 11.61
N SER A 111 -16.51 -28.29 11.23
CA SER A 111 -16.39 -29.74 11.01
C SER A 111 -16.61 -30.56 12.29
N HIS A 112 -16.21 -30.03 13.44
CA HIS A 112 -16.38 -30.71 14.73
C HIS A 112 -17.85 -30.72 15.18
N LEU A 113 -18.57 -29.61 14.98
CA LEU A 113 -20.01 -29.52 15.28
C LEU A 113 -20.87 -30.40 14.36
N LEU A 114 -20.48 -30.55 13.09
CA LEU A 114 -21.14 -31.47 12.15
C LEU A 114 -20.89 -32.94 12.50
N SER A 115 -19.73 -33.28 13.06
CA SER A 115 -19.42 -34.65 13.47
C SER A 115 -20.17 -35.03 14.76
N GLN A 116 -20.26 -34.12 15.74
CA GLN A 116 -21.01 -34.35 16.98
C GLN A 116 -22.52 -34.48 16.73
N SER A 117 -23.08 -33.70 15.79
CA SER A 117 -24.51 -33.80 15.44
C SER A 117 -24.86 -35.04 14.60
N ALA A 118 -23.87 -35.67 13.95
CA ALA A 118 -24.04 -36.93 13.24
C ALA A 118 -24.01 -38.14 14.19
N ASP A 119 -23.11 -38.15 15.18
CA ASP A 119 -23.02 -39.22 16.18
C ASP A 119 -24.27 -39.27 17.09
N ASP A 120 -24.83 -38.11 17.45
CA ASP A 120 -26.00 -38.04 18.35
C ASP A 120 -27.33 -38.45 17.67
N ARG A 121 -27.38 -38.50 16.34
CA ARG A 121 -28.54 -38.98 15.56
C ARG A 121 -28.45 -40.46 15.14
N GLY A 122 -27.30 -41.11 15.33
CA GLY A 122 -27.09 -42.53 14.99
C GLY A 122 -27.39 -43.52 16.11
N MET A 123 -27.79 -43.04 17.29
CA MET A 123 -28.00 -43.84 18.53
C MET A 123 -29.48 -44.00 18.92
N HIS A 124 -30.39 -44.07 17.94
CA HIS A 124 -31.80 -44.43 18.15
C HIS A 124 -32.26 -45.53 17.22
#